data_AF-A0A4Q6B5P2-F1
#
_entry.id   AF-A0A4Q6B5P2-F1
#
_cell.length_a   1.000
_cell.length_b   1.000
_cell.length_c   1.000
_cell.angle_alpha   90.00
_cell.angle_beta   90.00
_cell.angle_gamma   90.00
#
_symmetry.space_group_name_H-M   'P 1'
#
loop_
_entity.id
_entity.type
_entity.pdbx_description
1 polymer ?
#
loop_
_entity_poly.entity_id
_entity_poly.type
_entity_poly.pdbx_seq_one_letter_code
_entity_poly.pdbx_strand_id
1 'polypeptide(L)'
;MTGISWVGFDMDYTLAIYDQERMDDLSIRATIGKLIARGYPEFLRDVPHATDFPVRGLLIDKRYGHVLKMDRFKYVSRGYHGMQELPPATLRDLYHSSKLRIAASRYHFVDTLYALSEVALYASLVEAYEQHGYAVDYAKLFADIRECIDEAHRDGTILDTMAADLPSYVHKDPKLAATLHKFRSAGKKLFLLTNSGAKYTESMMTYLLGKE
;
A
#
# COMPACT_ATOMS: atom_id res chain seq x y z
N MET A 1 7.34 -20.80 -24.49
CA MET A 1 6.50 -21.37 -23.40
C MET A 1 5.93 -22.76 -23.75
N THR A 2 6.66 -23.62 -24.45
CA THR A 2 6.16 -24.94 -24.88
C THR A 2 6.08 -25.96 -23.73
N GLY A 3 6.90 -25.80 -22.68
CA GLY A 3 6.89 -26.67 -21.49
C GLY A 3 5.91 -26.30 -20.36
N ILE A 4 5.13 -25.22 -20.50
CA ILE A 4 4.17 -24.79 -19.46
C ILE A 4 2.78 -25.33 -19.79
N SER A 5 2.16 -26.10 -18.91
CA SER A 5 0.79 -26.64 -19.11
C SER A 5 -0.30 -25.82 -18.42
N TRP A 6 0.03 -25.20 -17.29
CA TRP A 6 -0.88 -24.42 -16.46
C TRP A 6 -0.34 -23.00 -16.27
N VAL A 7 -1.23 -22.01 -16.31
CA VAL A 7 -0.91 -20.62 -15.96
C VAL A 7 -1.89 -20.17 -14.89
N GLY A 8 -1.36 -19.88 -13.71
CA GLY A 8 -2.09 -19.28 -12.61
C GLY A 8 -1.97 -17.77 -12.65
N PHE A 9 -3.06 -17.09 -12.36
CA PHE A 9 -3.08 -15.65 -12.20
C PHE A 9 -3.46 -15.31 -10.77
N ASP A 10 -2.74 -14.35 -10.18
CA ASP A 10 -3.31 -13.53 -9.12
C ASP A 10 -4.39 -12.62 -9.73
N MET A 11 -5.36 -12.17 -8.95
CA MET A 11 -6.39 -11.25 -9.42
C MET A 11 -5.92 -9.80 -9.22
N ASP A 12 -5.67 -9.46 -7.96
CA ASP A 12 -5.42 -8.10 -7.52
C ASP A 12 -4.05 -7.61 -8.00
N TYR A 13 -4.00 -6.43 -8.64
CA TYR A 13 -2.80 -5.88 -9.28
C TYR A 13 -2.15 -6.77 -10.37
N THR A 14 -2.84 -7.82 -10.84
CA THR A 14 -2.38 -8.70 -11.93
C THR A 14 -3.39 -8.76 -13.07
N LEU A 15 -4.62 -9.20 -12.82
CA LEU A 15 -5.73 -9.12 -13.78
C LEU A 15 -6.54 -7.83 -13.59
N ALA A 16 -6.79 -7.47 -12.33
CA ALA A 16 -7.40 -6.21 -11.93
C ALA A 16 -6.30 -5.18 -11.73
N ILE A 17 -6.18 -4.22 -12.64
CA ILE A 17 -5.23 -3.12 -12.49
C ILE A 17 -5.96 -1.93 -11.88
N TYR A 18 -5.64 -1.63 -10.63
CA TYR A 18 -6.27 -0.53 -9.90
C TYR A 18 -5.71 0.84 -10.30
N ASP A 19 -6.57 1.87 -10.22
CA ASP A 19 -6.15 3.26 -10.18
C ASP A 19 -5.50 3.52 -8.82
N GLN A 20 -4.18 3.61 -8.82
CA GLN A 20 -3.39 3.65 -7.59
C GLN A 20 -3.67 4.90 -6.77
N GLU A 21 -3.81 6.07 -7.41
CA GLU A 21 -4.04 7.33 -6.72
C GLU A 21 -5.38 7.32 -6.00
N ARG A 22 -6.43 6.82 -6.66
CA ARG A 22 -7.77 6.70 -6.07
C ARG A 22 -7.83 5.66 -4.96
N MET A 23 -7.11 4.55 -5.10
CA MET A 23 -7.02 3.54 -4.04
C MET A 23 -6.28 4.06 -2.81
N ASP A 24 -5.18 4.79 -3.01
CA ASP A 24 -4.42 5.40 -1.92
C ASP A 24 -5.26 6.45 -1.19
N ASP A 25 -5.94 7.34 -1.91
CA ASP A 25 -6.87 8.32 -1.33
C ASP A 25 -8.00 7.66 -0.51
N LEU A 26 -8.64 6.64 -1.06
CA LEU A 26 -9.69 5.90 -0.35
C LEU A 26 -9.15 5.25 0.94
N SER A 27 -8.00 4.58 0.87
CA SER A 27 -7.36 3.96 2.03
C SER A 27 -7.00 5.00 3.10
N ILE A 28 -6.40 6.11 2.69
CA ILE A 28 -6.01 7.22 3.57
C ILE A 28 -7.25 7.80 4.28
N ARG A 29 -8.30 8.16 3.54
CA ARG A 29 -9.53 8.72 4.13
C ARG A 29 -10.21 7.75 5.09
N ALA A 30 -10.30 6.47 4.73
CA ALA A 30 -10.85 5.44 5.62
C ALA A 30 -10.04 5.32 6.92
N THR A 31 -8.71 5.36 6.80
CA THR A 31 -7.79 5.25 7.93
C THR A 31 -7.90 6.45 8.87
N ILE A 32 -7.92 7.68 8.33
CA ILE A 32 -8.08 8.91 9.12
C ILE A 32 -9.39 8.89 9.91
N GLY A 33 -10.50 8.51 9.25
CA GLY A 33 -11.79 8.39 9.94
C GLY A 33 -11.73 7.45 11.14
N LYS A 34 -11.02 6.34 11.01
CA LYS A 34 -10.83 5.36 12.09
C LYS A 34 -9.87 5.82 13.17
N LEU A 35 -8.77 6.49 12.82
CA LEU A 35 -7.84 7.09 13.78
C LEU A 35 -8.57 8.12 14.66
N ILE A 36 -9.35 9.01 14.04
CA ILE A 36 -10.14 10.01 14.76
C ILE A 36 -11.16 9.36 15.68
N ALA A 37 -11.85 8.31 15.23
CA ALA A 37 -12.76 7.53 16.08
C ALA A 37 -12.07 6.88 17.28
N ARG A 38 -10.74 6.66 17.21
CA ARG A 38 -9.89 6.16 18.31
C ARG A 38 -9.32 7.28 19.20
N GLY A 39 -9.74 8.53 18.99
CA GLY A 39 -9.35 9.68 19.81
C GLY A 39 -8.16 10.48 19.27
N TYR A 40 -7.72 10.23 18.02
CA TYR A 40 -6.76 11.12 17.36
C TYR A 40 -7.42 12.49 17.08
N PRO A 41 -6.66 13.60 17.03
CA PRO A 41 -7.20 14.94 16.82
C PRO A 41 -7.93 15.09 15.48
N GLU A 42 -8.97 15.94 15.43
CA GLU A 42 -9.75 16.14 14.20
C GLU A 42 -8.95 16.82 13.06
N PHE A 43 -7.86 17.54 13.36
CA PHE A 43 -7.05 18.20 12.33
C PHE A 43 -6.46 17.21 11.31
N LEU A 44 -6.44 15.91 11.62
CA LEU A 44 -5.96 14.87 10.70
C LEU A 44 -6.73 14.83 9.38
N ARG A 45 -7.99 15.29 9.35
CA ARG A 45 -8.79 15.37 8.12
C ARG A 45 -8.23 16.37 7.11
N ASP A 46 -7.56 17.40 7.60
CA ASP A 46 -7.08 18.52 6.80
C ASP A 46 -5.60 18.39 6.44
N VAL A 47 -4.94 17.30 6.87
CA VAL A 47 -3.55 17.03 6.55
C VAL A 47 -3.43 16.67 5.07
N PRO A 48 -2.63 17.40 4.27
CA PRO A 48 -2.38 17.01 2.88
C PRO A 48 -1.55 15.73 2.82
N HIS A 49 -1.87 14.86 1.86
CA HIS A 49 -1.15 13.60 1.65
C HIS A 49 -0.52 13.56 0.27
N ALA A 50 0.81 13.43 0.22
CA ALA A 50 1.55 13.25 -1.02
C ALA A 50 1.57 11.76 -1.40
N THR A 51 0.57 11.31 -2.17
CA THR A 51 0.48 9.91 -2.66
C THR A 51 1.54 9.57 -3.71
N ASP A 52 2.23 10.57 -4.27
CA ASP A 52 3.35 10.44 -5.20
C ASP A 52 4.72 10.30 -4.50
N PHE A 53 4.80 10.59 -3.20
CA PHE A 53 6.00 10.42 -2.38
C PHE A 53 6.44 8.95 -2.21
N PRO A 54 5.57 8.01 -1.81
CA PRO A 54 6.00 6.64 -1.53
C PRO A 54 6.29 5.84 -2.79
N VAL A 55 7.31 4.98 -2.70
CA VAL A 55 7.62 3.98 -3.74
C VAL A 55 7.71 2.60 -3.11
N ARG A 56 7.48 1.54 -3.90
CA ARG A 56 7.61 0.17 -3.40
C ARG A 56 9.03 -0.14 -2.92
N GLY A 57 9.14 -0.94 -1.87
CA GLY A 57 10.39 -1.37 -1.26
C GLY A 57 11.03 -0.28 -0.41
N LEU A 58 10.22 0.51 0.29
CA LEU A 58 10.65 1.38 1.38
C LEU A 58 10.67 0.62 2.71
N LEU A 59 11.38 1.16 3.68
CA LEU A 59 11.48 0.62 5.04
C LEU A 59 11.09 1.71 6.04
N ILE A 60 10.09 1.44 6.86
CA ILE A 60 9.72 2.33 7.97
C ILE A 60 10.57 1.99 9.19
N ASP A 61 11.19 3.00 9.81
CA ASP A 61 11.85 2.93 11.10
C ASP A 61 10.98 3.55 12.19
N LYS A 62 10.25 2.69 12.90
CA LYS A 62 9.31 3.08 13.96
C LYS A 62 9.98 3.74 15.16
N ARG A 63 11.30 3.63 15.31
CA ARG A 63 12.01 4.25 16.44
C ARG A 63 12.16 5.77 16.24
N TYR A 64 12.41 6.19 15.02
CA TYR A 64 12.72 7.59 14.70
C TYR A 64 11.66 8.26 13.82
N GLY A 65 10.62 7.55 13.39
CA GLY A 65 9.62 8.12 12.49
C GLY A 65 10.09 8.24 11.05
N HIS A 66 11.15 7.51 10.67
CA HIS A 66 11.78 7.68 9.38
C HIS A 66 11.23 6.73 8.31
N VAL A 67 11.20 7.21 7.07
CA VAL A 67 10.97 6.41 5.86
C VAL A 67 12.30 6.28 5.13
N LEU A 68 12.78 5.04 4.93
CA LEU A 68 14.13 4.76 4.44
C LEU A 68 14.09 4.04 3.09
N LYS A 69 14.99 4.41 2.18
CA LYS A 69 15.29 3.64 0.98
C LYS A 69 16.61 2.94 1.13
N MET A 70 16.61 1.64 0.88
CA MET A 70 17.81 0.81 0.94
C MET A 70 18.25 0.38 -0.45
N ASP A 71 19.56 0.21 -0.61
CA ASP A 71 20.12 -0.45 -1.78
C ASP A 71 20.13 -1.99 -1.62
N ARG A 72 20.60 -2.67 -2.67
CA ARG A 72 20.70 -4.14 -2.70
C ARG A 72 21.65 -4.72 -1.64
N PHE A 73 22.54 -3.93 -1.06
CA PHE A 73 23.50 -4.34 -0.02
C PHE A 73 23.00 -4.02 1.39
N LYS A 74 21.73 -3.57 1.50
CA LYS A 74 21.10 -3.15 2.75
C LYS A 74 21.72 -1.91 3.37
N TYR A 75 22.28 -1.04 2.53
CA TYR A 75 22.73 0.28 2.93
C TYR A 75 21.58 1.28 2.73
N VAL A 76 21.35 2.17 3.71
CA VAL A 76 20.35 3.23 3.60
C VAL A 76 20.90 4.32 2.69
N SER A 77 20.36 4.43 1.48
CA SER A 77 20.79 5.40 0.47
C SER A 77 20.07 6.74 0.60
N ARG A 78 18.82 6.72 1.06
CA ARG A 78 18.02 7.92 1.39
C ARG A 78 17.16 7.66 2.61
N GLY A 79 16.81 8.70 3.32
CA GLY A 79 15.84 8.63 4.41
C GLY A 79 15.10 9.95 4.56
N TYR A 80 13.90 9.89 5.10
CA TYR A 80 13.01 11.03 5.28
C TYR A 80 12.46 11.03 6.71
N HIS A 81 12.32 12.21 7.30
CA HIS A 81 11.57 12.44 8.53
C HIS A 81 10.35 13.30 8.20
N GLY A 82 9.15 12.73 8.33
CA GLY A 82 8.00 13.29 7.62
C GLY A 82 8.25 13.31 6.11
N MET A 83 8.04 14.45 5.45
CA MET A 83 8.37 14.65 4.04
C MET A 83 9.76 15.25 3.79
N GLN A 84 10.52 15.54 4.87
CA GLN A 84 11.83 16.20 4.76
C GLN A 84 12.95 15.17 4.61
N GLU A 85 13.81 15.33 3.60
CA GLU A 85 14.96 14.43 3.40
C GLU A 85 16.00 14.62 4.52
N LEU A 86 16.47 13.49 5.07
CA LEU A 86 17.47 13.46 6.10
C LEU A 86 18.84 13.88 5.55
N PRO A 87 19.59 14.74 6.26
CA PRO A 87 20.95 15.06 5.89
C PRO A 87 21.84 13.81 5.84
N PRO A 88 22.83 13.75 4.91
CA PRO A 88 23.76 12.62 4.84
C PRO A 88 24.51 12.34 6.14
N ALA A 89 24.76 13.37 6.97
CA ALA A 89 25.36 13.19 8.30
C ALA A 89 24.45 12.37 9.23
N THR A 90 23.17 12.71 9.30
CA THR A 90 22.17 11.97 10.08
C THR A 90 22.07 10.52 9.62
N LEU A 91 22.09 10.28 8.31
CA LEU A 91 22.08 8.91 7.78
C LEU A 91 23.32 8.11 8.22
N ARG A 92 24.51 8.73 8.17
CA ARG A 92 25.76 8.09 8.61
C ARG A 92 25.72 7.72 10.08
N ASP A 93 25.31 8.65 10.91
CA ASP A 93 25.32 8.48 12.37
C ASP A 93 24.30 7.41 12.81
N LEU A 94 23.08 7.46 12.24
CA LEU A 94 21.99 6.58 12.65
C LEU A 94 22.00 5.20 11.97
N TYR A 95 22.46 5.11 10.73
CA TYR A 95 22.23 3.93 9.89
C TYR A 95 23.49 3.29 9.30
N HIS A 96 24.65 3.95 9.34
CA HIS A 96 25.88 3.42 8.72
C HIS A 96 26.95 3.04 9.74
N SER A 97 26.81 3.45 11.01
CA SER A 97 27.72 3.07 12.10
C SER A 97 27.75 1.57 12.37
N SER A 98 26.70 0.84 12.01
CA SER A 98 26.66 -0.62 12.08
C SER A 98 25.70 -1.21 11.04
N LYS A 99 25.90 -2.50 10.72
CA LYS A 99 24.99 -3.21 9.82
C LYS A 99 23.58 -3.23 10.40
N LEU A 100 22.61 -2.71 9.65
CA LEU A 100 21.20 -2.72 10.00
C LEU A 100 20.70 -4.16 10.26
N ARG A 101 20.36 -4.43 11.52
CA ARG A 101 19.63 -5.63 11.93
C ARG A 101 18.15 -5.32 11.87
N ILE A 102 17.52 -5.76 10.78
CA ILE A 102 16.11 -5.49 10.52
C ILE A 102 15.26 -6.42 11.37
N ALA A 103 14.89 -5.96 12.56
CA ALA A 103 13.95 -6.62 13.45
C ALA A 103 12.55 -6.01 13.28
N ALA A 104 11.52 -6.85 13.14
CA ALA A 104 10.13 -6.43 12.95
C ALA A 104 9.59 -5.53 14.09
N SER A 105 10.18 -5.62 15.28
CA SER A 105 9.84 -4.73 16.41
C SER A 105 10.12 -3.26 16.10
N ARG A 106 11.15 -2.96 15.30
CA ARG A 106 11.54 -1.59 14.92
C ARG A 106 11.21 -1.26 13.47
N TYR A 107 11.39 -2.20 12.56
CA TYR A 107 11.32 -1.92 11.13
C TYR A 107 10.12 -2.60 10.46
N HIS A 108 9.57 -1.97 9.42
CA HIS A 108 8.49 -2.52 8.60
C HIS A 108 8.77 -2.32 7.11
N PHE A 109 8.75 -3.40 6.33
CA PHE A 109 8.97 -3.36 4.88
C PHE A 109 7.67 -3.09 4.14
N VAL A 110 7.76 -2.22 3.14
CA VAL A 110 6.63 -1.80 2.31
C VAL A 110 6.77 -2.48 0.95
N ASP A 111 6.29 -3.71 0.86
CA ASP A 111 6.52 -4.58 -0.32
C ASP A 111 5.31 -4.72 -1.25
N THR A 112 4.15 -4.20 -0.86
CA THR A 112 2.91 -4.23 -1.66
C THR A 112 2.50 -2.83 -2.11
N LEU A 113 1.73 -2.75 -3.19
CA LEU A 113 1.17 -1.48 -3.67
C LEU A 113 0.10 -0.93 -2.72
N TYR A 114 -0.66 -1.80 -2.05
CA TYR A 114 -1.60 -1.41 -1.00
C TYR A 114 -0.94 -0.64 0.17
N ALA A 115 0.30 -0.98 0.48
CA ALA A 115 1.04 -0.39 1.60
C ALA A 115 1.65 0.99 1.28
N LEU A 116 1.51 1.50 0.06
CA LEU A 116 2.00 2.85 -0.27
C LEU A 116 1.19 3.92 0.47
N SER A 117 -0.13 3.75 0.57
CA SER A 117 -1.01 4.60 1.37
C SER A 117 -0.57 4.70 2.85
N GLU A 118 -0.07 3.62 3.45
CA GLU A 118 0.47 3.60 4.83
C GLU A 118 1.68 4.53 4.97
N VAL A 119 2.58 4.53 3.99
CA VAL A 119 3.80 5.37 4.00
C VAL A 119 3.44 6.83 3.80
N ALA A 120 2.60 7.14 2.81
CA ALA A 120 2.14 8.50 2.54
C ALA A 120 1.47 9.09 3.78
N LEU A 121 0.54 8.34 4.38
CA LEU A 121 -0.14 8.77 5.60
C LEU A 121 0.84 8.94 6.76
N TYR A 122 1.69 7.94 7.03
CA TYR A 122 2.63 7.98 8.14
C TYR A 122 3.58 9.20 8.06
N ALA A 123 4.19 9.43 6.89
CA ALA A 123 5.06 10.58 6.67
C ALA A 123 4.31 11.91 6.87
N SER A 124 3.11 12.03 6.30
CA SER A 124 2.28 13.23 6.42
C SER A 124 1.90 13.51 7.88
N LEU A 125 1.52 12.47 8.63
CA LEU A 125 1.11 12.61 10.03
C LEU A 125 2.29 12.93 10.94
N VAL A 126 3.45 12.31 10.75
CA VAL A 126 4.66 12.67 11.51
C VAL A 126 4.97 14.15 11.36
N GLU A 127 4.98 14.65 10.12
CA GLU A 127 5.23 16.06 9.85
C GLU A 127 4.17 16.98 10.46
N ALA A 128 2.89 16.66 10.24
CA ALA A 128 1.79 17.50 10.70
C ALA A 128 1.73 17.58 12.23
N TYR A 129 1.95 16.48 12.95
CA TYR A 129 1.98 16.49 14.41
C TYR A 129 3.10 17.40 14.95
N GLU A 130 4.31 17.28 14.40
CA GLU A 130 5.45 18.06 14.84
C GLU A 130 5.30 19.55 14.52
N GLN A 131 4.72 19.89 13.36
CA GLN A 131 4.38 21.28 13.01
C GLN A 131 3.36 21.90 13.98
N HIS A 132 2.46 21.09 14.54
CA HIS A 132 1.51 21.53 15.58
C HIS A 132 2.10 21.47 17.00
N GLY A 133 3.37 21.09 17.16
CA GLY A 133 4.05 21.03 18.46
C GLY A 133 3.63 19.84 19.32
N TYR A 134 2.99 18.82 18.75
CA TYR A 134 2.64 17.61 19.47
C TYR A 134 3.82 16.65 19.58
N ALA A 135 3.94 15.98 20.73
CA ALA A 135 4.85 14.85 20.86
C ALA A 135 4.30 13.64 20.09
N VAL A 136 5.15 12.95 19.34
CA VAL A 136 4.76 11.79 18.52
C VAL A 136 5.42 10.53 19.06
N ASP A 137 4.59 9.55 19.44
CA ASP A 137 5.06 8.16 19.55
C ASP A 137 5.00 7.53 18.16
N TYR A 138 6.13 7.58 17.44
CA TYR A 138 6.24 7.09 16.06
C TYR A 138 5.87 5.62 15.91
N ALA A 139 6.17 4.79 16.91
CA ALA A 139 5.90 3.36 16.86
C ALA A 139 4.41 3.09 17.06
N LYS A 140 3.80 3.77 18.03
CA LYS A 140 2.35 3.70 18.25
C LYS A 140 1.57 4.24 17.05
N LEU A 141 1.94 5.41 16.53
CA LEU A 141 1.29 6.01 15.36
C LEU A 141 1.28 5.04 14.18
N PHE A 142 2.43 4.43 13.86
CA PHE A 142 2.50 3.47 12.77
C PHE A 142 1.66 2.20 13.04
N ALA A 143 1.68 1.69 14.27
CA ALA A 143 0.88 0.53 14.65
C ALA A 143 -0.63 0.80 14.52
N ASP A 144 -1.08 1.97 14.96
CA ASP A 144 -2.49 2.37 14.88
C ASP A 144 -2.92 2.59 13.42
N ILE A 145 -2.09 3.19 12.57
CA ILE A 145 -2.33 3.32 11.11
C ILE A 145 -2.56 1.93 10.49
N ARG A 146 -1.63 1.00 10.75
CA ARG A 146 -1.70 -0.39 10.25
C ARG A 146 -2.99 -1.06 10.69
N GLU A 147 -3.34 -0.95 11.97
CA GLU A 147 -4.54 -1.57 12.50
C GLU A 147 -5.81 -0.96 11.91
N CYS A 148 -5.86 0.36 11.71
CA CYS A 148 -6.97 1.04 11.05
C CYS A 148 -7.14 0.61 9.59
N ILE A 149 -6.02 0.41 8.86
CA ILE A 149 -6.05 -0.09 7.47
C ILE A 149 -6.53 -1.53 7.43
N ASP A 150 -6.01 -2.39 8.31
CA ASP A 150 -6.43 -3.80 8.41
C ASP A 150 -7.92 -3.89 8.82
N GLU A 151 -8.41 -2.96 9.64
CA GLU A 151 -9.83 -2.85 9.99
C GLU A 151 -10.68 -2.41 8.79
N ALA A 152 -10.25 -1.39 8.04
CA ALA A 152 -10.95 -0.88 6.85
C ALA A 152 -11.06 -1.91 5.70
N HIS A 153 -10.11 -2.84 5.63
CA HIS A 153 -10.20 -3.99 4.73
C HIS A 153 -11.15 -5.07 5.25
N ARG A 154 -11.17 -5.33 6.57
CA ARG A 154 -12.01 -6.38 7.17
C ARG A 154 -13.49 -6.02 7.24
N ASP A 155 -13.80 -4.76 7.55
CA ASP A 155 -15.18 -4.31 7.75
C ASP A 155 -15.90 -3.88 6.47
N GLY A 156 -15.20 -3.95 5.33
CA GLY A 156 -15.75 -3.62 4.02
C GLY A 156 -15.61 -2.14 3.63
N THR A 157 -15.09 -1.25 4.48
CA THR A 157 -15.00 0.19 4.17
C THR A 157 -14.35 0.45 2.80
N ILE A 158 -13.24 -0.24 2.51
CA ILE A 158 -12.54 -0.11 1.23
C ILE A 158 -13.22 -0.95 0.15
N LEU A 159 -13.49 -2.24 0.43
CA LEU A 159 -13.99 -3.18 -0.58
C LEU A 159 -15.40 -2.84 -1.08
N ASP A 160 -16.30 -2.43 -0.19
CA ASP A 160 -17.68 -2.10 -0.54
C ASP A 160 -17.76 -0.77 -1.29
N THR A 161 -16.96 0.22 -0.88
CA THR A 161 -16.86 1.51 -1.59
C THR A 161 -16.38 1.32 -3.03
N MET A 162 -15.36 0.47 -3.20
CA MET A 162 -14.84 0.14 -4.52
C MET A 162 -15.83 -0.70 -5.34
N ALA A 163 -16.47 -1.71 -4.73
CA ALA A 163 -17.44 -2.57 -5.41
C ALA A 163 -18.68 -1.78 -5.89
N ALA A 164 -19.02 -0.68 -5.21
CA ALA A 164 -20.09 0.22 -5.62
C ALA A 164 -19.77 1.03 -6.89
N ASP A 165 -18.48 1.27 -7.21
CA ASP A 165 -18.04 2.03 -8.38
C ASP A 165 -16.72 1.51 -8.97
N LEU A 166 -16.70 0.25 -9.40
CA LEU A 166 -15.51 -0.37 -10.01
C LEU A 166 -14.88 0.44 -11.17
N PRO A 167 -15.64 1.07 -12.09
CA PRO A 167 -15.07 1.90 -13.15
C PRO A 167 -14.19 3.04 -12.67
N SER A 168 -14.44 3.55 -11.48
CA SER A 168 -13.64 4.60 -10.87
C SER A 168 -12.34 4.10 -10.27
N TYR A 169 -12.23 2.82 -9.90
CA TYR A 169 -11.06 2.30 -9.18
C TYR A 169 -10.26 1.27 -9.98
N VAL A 170 -10.80 0.73 -11.08
CA VAL A 170 -10.17 -0.37 -11.82
C VAL A 170 -10.11 -0.03 -13.31
N HIS A 171 -8.92 -0.06 -13.87
CA HIS A 171 -8.71 0.09 -15.30
C HIS A 171 -9.13 -1.17 -16.03
N LYS A 172 -10.14 -1.05 -16.90
CA LYS A 172 -10.58 -2.14 -17.75
C LYS A 172 -9.74 -2.23 -19.03
N ASP A 173 -8.92 -3.27 -19.13
CA ASP A 173 -8.17 -3.58 -20.36
C ASP A 173 -9.06 -4.30 -21.38
N PRO A 174 -9.38 -3.69 -22.54
CA PRO A 174 -10.20 -4.31 -23.58
C PRO A 174 -9.54 -5.57 -24.20
N LYS A 175 -8.24 -5.77 -24.02
CA LYS A 175 -7.49 -6.92 -24.56
C LYS A 175 -7.40 -8.08 -23.58
N LEU A 176 -7.82 -7.93 -22.32
CA LEU A 176 -7.65 -8.94 -21.28
C LEU A 176 -8.33 -10.26 -21.66
N ALA A 177 -9.63 -10.22 -21.98
CA ALA A 177 -10.39 -11.42 -22.35
C ALA A 177 -9.81 -12.13 -23.58
N ALA A 178 -9.43 -11.37 -24.62
CA ALA A 178 -8.80 -11.91 -25.82
C ALA A 178 -7.43 -12.56 -25.51
N THR A 179 -6.67 -11.99 -24.57
CA THR A 179 -5.38 -12.52 -24.14
C THR A 179 -5.53 -13.84 -23.38
N LEU A 180 -6.49 -13.93 -22.45
CA LEU A 180 -6.81 -15.17 -21.75
C LEU A 180 -7.31 -16.25 -22.72
N HIS A 181 -8.12 -15.86 -23.72
CA HIS A 181 -8.57 -16.77 -24.77
C HIS A 181 -7.38 -17.31 -25.59
N LYS A 182 -6.41 -16.47 -25.96
CA LYS A 182 -5.19 -16.91 -26.68
C LYS A 182 -4.39 -17.94 -25.89
N PHE A 183 -4.25 -17.78 -24.57
CA PHE A 183 -3.60 -18.81 -23.75
C PHE A 183 -4.35 -20.14 -23.81
N ARG A 184 -5.69 -20.12 -23.68
CA ARG A 184 -6.51 -21.33 -23.79
C ARG A 184 -6.37 -21.99 -25.16
N SER A 185 -6.44 -21.22 -26.24
CA SER A 185 -6.29 -21.70 -27.63
C SER A 185 -4.90 -22.25 -27.93
N ALA A 186 -3.87 -21.82 -27.20
CA ALA A 186 -2.52 -22.38 -27.23
C ALA A 186 -2.36 -23.66 -26.36
N GLY A 187 -3.47 -24.25 -25.89
CA GLY A 187 -3.49 -25.48 -25.10
C GLY A 187 -3.15 -25.31 -23.62
N LYS A 188 -3.19 -24.09 -23.09
CA LYS A 188 -2.92 -23.83 -21.66
C LYS A 188 -4.19 -23.97 -20.83
N LYS A 189 -4.05 -24.54 -19.63
CA LYS A 189 -5.10 -24.53 -18.60
C LYS A 189 -4.89 -23.31 -17.70
N LEU A 190 -5.95 -22.55 -17.45
CA LEU A 190 -5.88 -21.33 -16.66
C LEU A 190 -6.56 -21.54 -15.30
N PHE A 191 -6.01 -20.94 -14.25
CA PHE A 191 -6.66 -20.87 -12.94
C PHE A 191 -6.42 -19.49 -12.31
N LEU A 192 -7.35 -19.09 -11.43
CA LEU A 192 -7.25 -17.90 -10.61
C LEU A 192 -6.89 -18.32 -9.18
N LEU A 193 -5.91 -17.66 -8.58
CA LEU A 193 -5.51 -17.86 -7.19
C LEU A 193 -5.41 -16.49 -6.53
N THR A 194 -6.46 -16.11 -5.80
CA THR A 194 -6.58 -14.79 -5.16
C THR A 194 -6.86 -14.92 -3.66
N ASN A 195 -6.43 -13.91 -2.89
CA ASN A 195 -6.74 -13.77 -1.46
C ASN A 195 -8.13 -13.17 -1.22
N SER A 196 -8.78 -12.60 -2.23
CA SER A 196 -10.09 -11.97 -2.10
C SER A 196 -11.22 -13.01 -1.99
N GLY A 197 -12.28 -12.66 -1.26
CA GLY A 197 -13.44 -13.54 -1.07
C GLY A 197 -14.26 -13.74 -2.34
N ALA A 198 -14.91 -14.91 -2.47
CA ALA A 198 -15.58 -15.35 -3.70
C ALA A 198 -16.57 -14.33 -4.30
N LYS A 199 -17.40 -13.67 -3.46
CA LYS A 199 -18.39 -12.67 -3.91
C LYS A 199 -17.73 -11.46 -4.57
N TYR A 200 -16.63 -10.97 -3.98
CA TYR A 200 -15.89 -9.85 -4.52
C TYR A 200 -15.17 -10.26 -5.81
N THR A 201 -14.54 -11.43 -5.82
CA THR A 201 -13.90 -12.03 -7.01
C THR A 201 -14.88 -12.14 -8.18
N GLU A 202 -16.10 -12.62 -7.95
CA GLU A 202 -17.10 -12.71 -9.01
C GLU A 202 -17.52 -11.35 -9.56
N SER A 203 -17.73 -10.35 -8.69
CA SER A 203 -18.03 -8.98 -9.10
C SER A 203 -16.91 -8.37 -9.94
N MET A 204 -15.66 -8.50 -9.49
CA MET A 204 -14.47 -8.00 -10.18
C MET A 204 -14.27 -8.67 -11.54
N MET A 205 -14.29 -10.01 -11.58
CA MET A 205 -14.06 -10.77 -12.81
C MET A 205 -15.17 -10.54 -13.83
N THR A 206 -16.42 -10.38 -13.37
CA THR A 206 -17.55 -9.97 -14.23
C THR A 206 -17.32 -8.57 -14.82
N TYR A 207 -16.83 -7.62 -14.02
CA TYR A 207 -16.52 -6.28 -14.51
C TYR A 207 -15.40 -6.31 -15.57
N LEU A 208 -14.32 -7.06 -15.32
CA LEU A 208 -13.15 -7.15 -16.19
C LEU A 208 -13.44 -7.88 -17.51
N LEU A 209 -14.13 -9.04 -17.45
CA LEU A 209 -14.32 -9.92 -18.60
C LEU A 209 -15.68 -9.76 -19.30
N GLY A 210 -16.64 -9.09 -18.64
CA GLY A 210 -18.03 -9.05 -19.07
C GLY A 210 -18.88 -10.15 -18.43
N LYS A 211 -20.20 -10.00 -18.51
CA LYS A 211 -21.15 -11.10 -18.27
C LYS A 211 -21.22 -11.95 -19.53
N GLU A 212 -21.27 -13.27 -19.35
CA GLU A 212 -21.64 -14.19 -20.44
C GLU A 212 -23.02 -13.84 -21.04
#